data_AF-A0A2D5Y4H0-F1
#
_entry.id   AF-A0A2D5Y4H0-F1
#
_cell.length_a   1.000
_cell.length_b   1.000
_cell.length_c   1.000
_cell.angle_alpha   90.00
_cell.angle_beta   90.00
_cell.angle_gamma   90.00
#
_symmetry.space_group_name_H-M   'P 1'
#
loop_
_entity.id
_entity.type
_entity.pdbx_description
1 polymer ?
#
loop_
_entity_poly.entity_id
_entity_poly.type
_entity_poly.pdbx_seq_one_letter_code
_entity_poly.pdbx_strand_id
1 'polypeptide(L)'
;MLNLQCKITVLCAYAFILMLPQIAYANDAFIRNTIENFSLNGLSLKSSMQDVDDYITNHPTPLKCKVTEGRMADPADYIQHYPVKNWSCFNAGGEAKYRLKIEAVDQKISIIAFNASGKSDRFTRIQEGLETINKTLLDMGMKHNQDINANDVFLYRNDSITPNYLDVKFRLSTENSCKRFDKSDGKTVSNLSADIRKINGSYIIDLNISNGLAHTCGERYYNSKP
;
A
#
# COMPACT_ATOMS: atom_id res chain seq x y z
N MET A 1 -55.66 -17.80 -12.06
CA MET A 1 -54.44 -17.54 -12.85
C MET A 1 -53.69 -16.40 -12.18
N LEU A 2 -52.77 -16.71 -11.27
CA LEU A 2 -52.01 -15.73 -10.48
C LEU A 2 -50.52 -16.04 -10.62
N ASN A 3 -49.78 -15.03 -11.08
CA ASN A 3 -48.39 -14.78 -10.73
C ASN A 3 -47.33 -15.82 -11.12
N LEU A 4 -47.12 -16.03 -12.43
CA LEU A 4 -45.83 -16.54 -12.92
C LEU A 4 -44.77 -15.43 -12.98
N GLN A 5 -45.17 -14.17 -13.21
CA GLN A 5 -44.25 -13.02 -13.23
C GLN A 5 -43.67 -12.67 -11.85
N CYS A 6 -44.38 -12.96 -10.75
CA CYS A 6 -43.91 -12.62 -9.40
C CYS A 6 -42.81 -13.56 -8.86
N LYS A 7 -42.70 -14.80 -9.39
CA LYS A 7 -41.67 -15.76 -8.92
C LYS A 7 -40.28 -15.50 -9.53
N ILE A 8 -40.23 -14.95 -10.75
CA ILE A 8 -38.96 -14.69 -11.44
C ILE A 8 -38.24 -13.47 -10.85
N THR A 9 -38.98 -12.42 -10.48
CA THR A 9 -38.41 -11.21 -9.84
C THR A 9 -37.78 -11.50 -8.49
N VAL A 10 -38.36 -12.41 -7.70
CA VAL A 10 -37.80 -12.81 -6.41
C VAL A 10 -36.49 -13.59 -6.60
N LEU A 11 -36.44 -14.54 -7.54
CA LEU A 11 -35.22 -15.32 -7.83
C LEU A 11 -34.07 -14.44 -8.37
N CYS A 12 -34.34 -13.47 -9.22
CA CYS A 12 -33.33 -12.52 -9.70
C CYS A 12 -32.82 -11.58 -8.59
N ALA A 13 -33.69 -11.13 -7.68
CA ALA A 13 -33.29 -10.28 -6.56
C ALA A 13 -32.40 -11.04 -5.56
N TYR A 14 -32.70 -12.31 -5.25
CA TYR A 14 -31.86 -13.15 -4.38
C TYR A 14 -30.48 -13.43 -4.98
N ALA A 15 -30.40 -13.68 -6.29
CA ALA A 15 -29.11 -13.85 -6.98
C ALA A 15 -28.26 -12.58 -6.95
N PHE A 16 -28.88 -11.40 -7.08
CA PHE A 16 -28.18 -10.11 -7.01
C PHE A 16 -27.64 -9.82 -5.60
N ILE A 17 -28.42 -10.11 -4.55
CA ILE A 17 -28.03 -9.87 -3.15
C ILE A 17 -26.84 -10.77 -2.74
N LEU A 18 -26.76 -12.00 -3.25
CA LEU A 18 -25.65 -12.90 -2.98
C LEU A 18 -24.34 -12.52 -3.71
N MET A 19 -24.40 -11.79 -4.83
CA MET A 19 -23.21 -11.36 -5.57
C MET A 19 -22.54 -10.12 -4.98
N LEU A 20 -23.30 -9.20 -4.39
CA LEU A 20 -22.78 -7.95 -3.81
C LEU A 20 -21.62 -8.15 -2.80
N PRO A 21 -21.72 -9.05 -1.80
CA PRO A 21 -20.62 -9.26 -0.86
C PRO A 21 -19.39 -9.86 -1.55
N GLN A 22 -19.57 -10.77 -2.51
CA GLN A 22 -18.44 -11.40 -3.23
C GLN A 22 -17.65 -10.38 -4.07
N ILE A 23 -18.32 -9.40 -4.66
CA ILE A 23 -17.69 -8.33 -5.43
C ILE A 23 -16.87 -7.42 -4.50
N ALA A 24 -17.39 -7.09 -3.31
CA ALA A 24 -16.66 -6.28 -2.32
C ALA A 24 -15.38 -6.99 -1.82
N TYR A 25 -15.48 -8.27 -1.43
CA TYR A 25 -14.31 -9.06 -1.01
C TYR A 25 -13.27 -9.22 -2.12
N ALA A 26 -13.69 -9.41 -3.38
CA ALA A 26 -12.78 -9.53 -4.51
C ALA A 26 -12.01 -8.23 -4.76
N ASN A 27 -12.67 -7.07 -4.61
CA ASN A 27 -12.03 -5.76 -4.74
C ASN A 27 -11.02 -5.50 -3.62
N ASP A 28 -11.34 -5.82 -2.37
CA ASP A 28 -10.40 -5.68 -1.25
C ASP A 28 -9.16 -6.57 -1.39
N ALA A 29 -9.36 -7.82 -1.82
CA ALA A 29 -8.25 -8.74 -2.09
C ALA A 29 -7.37 -8.26 -3.24
N PHE A 30 -7.98 -7.71 -4.31
CA PHE A 30 -7.25 -7.09 -5.40
C PHE A 30 -6.42 -5.89 -4.91
N ILE A 31 -7.04 -4.94 -4.21
CA ILE A 31 -6.38 -3.73 -3.70
C ILE A 31 -5.21 -4.11 -2.78
N ARG A 32 -5.41 -5.06 -1.88
CA ARG A 32 -4.35 -5.55 -0.99
C ARG A 32 -3.19 -6.13 -1.77
N ASN A 33 -3.47 -7.00 -2.74
CA ASN A 33 -2.43 -7.55 -3.61
C ASN A 33 -1.70 -6.45 -4.37
N THR A 34 -2.40 -5.43 -4.88
CA THR A 34 -1.77 -4.29 -5.53
C THR A 34 -0.81 -3.55 -4.60
N ILE A 35 -1.22 -3.28 -3.35
CA ILE A 35 -0.37 -2.60 -2.35
C ILE A 35 0.85 -3.46 -2.01
N GLU A 36 0.65 -4.75 -1.70
CA GLU A 36 1.73 -5.65 -1.27
C GLU A 36 2.74 -5.96 -2.38
N ASN A 37 2.28 -6.04 -3.63
CA ASN A 37 3.14 -6.28 -4.80
C ASN A 37 3.72 -5.00 -5.40
N PHE A 38 3.30 -3.80 -4.95
CA PHE A 38 3.87 -2.55 -5.46
C PHE A 38 5.38 -2.54 -5.22
N SER A 39 6.13 -2.32 -6.30
CA SER A 39 7.59 -2.45 -6.28
C SER A 39 8.26 -1.10 -6.48
N LEU A 40 9.02 -0.68 -5.47
CA LEU A 40 9.96 0.42 -5.58
C LEU A 40 11.28 -0.13 -6.14
N ASN A 41 11.47 -0.01 -7.46
CA ASN A 41 12.70 -0.46 -8.14
C ASN A 41 13.10 -1.92 -7.83
N GLY A 42 12.13 -2.84 -7.75
CA GLY A 42 12.37 -4.25 -7.44
C GLY A 42 12.06 -4.63 -5.98
N LEU A 43 12.01 -3.67 -5.06
CA LEU A 43 11.71 -3.92 -3.65
C LEU A 43 10.21 -3.74 -3.35
N SER A 44 9.58 -4.74 -2.74
CA SER A 44 8.15 -4.74 -2.37
C SER A 44 7.94 -5.24 -0.95
N LEU A 45 6.71 -5.19 -0.44
CA LEU A 45 6.40 -5.76 0.88
C LEU A 45 6.52 -7.29 0.93
N LYS A 46 6.52 -7.96 -0.23
CA LYS A 46 6.75 -9.41 -0.33
C LYS A 46 8.21 -9.80 -0.52
N SER A 47 9.10 -8.82 -0.63
CA SER A 47 10.53 -9.08 -0.74
C SER A 47 11.08 -9.73 0.53
N SER A 48 12.13 -10.52 0.38
CA SER A 48 12.83 -11.16 1.48
C SER A 48 13.72 -10.17 2.22
N MET A 49 14.20 -10.55 3.41
CA MET A 49 15.20 -9.76 4.11
C MET A 49 16.52 -9.67 3.35
N GLN A 50 16.88 -10.72 2.62
CA GLN A 50 18.06 -10.72 1.76
C GLN A 50 17.90 -9.72 0.61
N ASP A 51 16.70 -9.63 0.02
CA ASP A 51 16.41 -8.68 -1.06
C ASP A 51 16.58 -7.23 -0.57
N VAL A 52 16.27 -6.94 0.70
CA VAL A 52 16.51 -5.63 1.32
C VAL A 52 18.00 -5.33 1.40
N ASP A 53 18.78 -6.27 1.92
CA ASP A 53 20.22 -6.10 2.08
C ASP A 53 20.90 -5.98 0.70
N ASP A 54 20.47 -6.77 -0.29
CA ASP A 54 20.95 -6.71 -1.68
C ASP A 54 20.55 -5.40 -2.35
N TYR A 55 19.32 -4.94 -2.15
CA TYR A 55 18.84 -3.66 -2.67
C TYR A 55 19.67 -2.50 -2.12
N ILE A 56 19.95 -2.49 -0.81
CA ILE A 56 20.75 -1.45 -0.16
C ILE A 56 22.19 -1.48 -0.65
N THR A 57 22.79 -2.66 -0.72
CA THR A 57 24.21 -2.87 -1.05
C THR A 57 24.50 -2.55 -2.51
N ASN A 58 23.61 -2.99 -3.42
CA ASN A 58 23.76 -2.81 -4.86
C ASN A 58 23.03 -1.57 -5.39
N HIS A 59 22.54 -0.70 -4.51
CA HIS A 59 21.82 0.48 -4.93
C HIS A 59 22.75 1.36 -5.79
N PRO A 60 22.31 1.87 -6.96
CA PRO A 60 23.21 2.61 -7.86
C PRO A 60 23.69 3.96 -7.29
N THR A 61 23.08 4.41 -6.20
CA THR A 61 23.58 5.54 -5.40
C THR A 61 23.92 5.01 -4.01
N PRO A 62 25.16 5.17 -3.52
CA PRO A 62 25.56 4.65 -2.22
C PRO A 62 24.64 5.14 -1.10
N LEU A 63 24.07 4.20 -0.36
CA LEU A 63 23.19 4.47 0.78
C LEU A 63 23.96 4.28 2.08
N LYS A 64 23.87 5.26 2.98
CA LYS A 64 24.28 5.13 4.37
C LYS A 64 23.07 4.72 5.19
N CYS A 65 23.11 3.51 5.74
CA CYS A 65 22.00 2.96 6.49
C CYS A 65 22.34 2.83 7.97
N LYS A 66 21.42 3.25 8.82
CA LYS A 66 21.37 2.87 10.23
C LYS A 66 20.35 1.75 10.38
N VAL A 67 20.79 0.63 10.95
CA VAL A 67 19.91 -0.49 11.28
C VAL A 67 19.66 -0.48 12.78
N THR A 68 18.40 -0.56 13.19
CA THR A 68 18.02 -0.70 14.60
C THR A 68 17.12 -1.91 14.77
N GLU A 69 17.38 -2.67 15.81
CA GLU A 69 16.59 -3.84 16.20
C GLU A 69 15.82 -3.53 17.48
N GLY A 70 14.63 -4.10 17.58
CA GLY A 70 13.74 -3.87 18.70
C GLY A 70 12.73 -4.99 18.82
N ARG A 71 11.75 -4.75 19.69
CA ARG A 71 10.65 -5.67 19.94
C ARG A 71 9.35 -4.90 19.95
N MET A 72 8.34 -5.46 19.31
CA MET A 72 6.97 -4.98 19.42
C MET A 72 6.18 -5.99 20.25
N ALA A 73 5.53 -5.52 21.31
CA ALA A 73 4.64 -6.36 22.10
C ALA A 73 3.38 -6.69 21.29
N ASP A 74 2.89 -7.93 21.41
CA ASP A 74 1.53 -8.26 21.01
C ASP A 74 0.57 -7.53 21.96
N PRO A 75 -0.29 -6.62 21.49
CA PRO A 75 -1.28 -5.98 22.35
C PRO A 75 -2.33 -6.97 22.90
N ALA A 76 -2.47 -8.17 22.31
CA ALA A 76 -3.35 -9.23 22.83
C ALA A 76 -2.65 -10.16 23.84
N ASP A 77 -1.32 -10.20 23.84
CA ASP A 77 -0.52 -11.01 24.74
C ASP A 77 0.77 -10.25 25.09
N TYR A 78 0.73 -9.48 26.17
CA TYR A 78 1.85 -8.65 26.64
C TYR A 78 3.15 -9.43 26.92
N ILE A 79 3.12 -10.75 26.82
CA ILE A 79 4.27 -11.66 26.99
C ILE A 79 4.98 -11.89 25.64
N GLN A 80 4.26 -11.89 24.52
CA GLN A 80 4.83 -12.18 23.21
C GLN A 80 5.40 -10.91 22.56
N HIS A 81 6.69 -10.96 22.25
CA HIS A 81 7.41 -9.87 21.62
C HIS A 81 7.92 -10.28 20.24
N TYR A 82 7.47 -9.59 19.20
CA TYR A 82 7.93 -9.82 17.84
C TYR A 82 9.22 -9.04 17.57
N PRO A 83 10.21 -9.68 16.93
CA PRO A 83 11.42 -8.97 16.53
C PRO A 83 11.06 -7.94 15.46
N VAL A 84 11.54 -6.71 15.67
CA VAL A 84 11.40 -5.61 14.70
C VAL A 84 12.80 -5.22 14.25
N LYS A 85 12.98 -5.04 12.95
CA LYS A 85 14.21 -4.52 12.37
C LYS A 85 13.87 -3.35 11.45
N ASN A 86 14.59 -2.25 11.63
CA ASN A 86 14.37 -1.01 10.91
C ASN A 86 15.66 -0.60 10.19
N TRP A 87 15.59 -0.39 8.89
CA TRP A 87 16.63 0.25 8.09
C TRP A 87 16.22 1.69 7.86
N SER A 88 17.07 2.62 8.25
CA SER A 88 16.94 4.04 7.94
C SER A 88 18.14 4.45 7.10
N CYS A 89 17.91 4.55 5.80
CA CYS A 89 18.93 4.79 4.79
C CYS A 89 18.81 6.20 4.21
N PHE A 90 19.94 6.83 3.92
CA PHE A 90 20.02 8.09 3.21
C PHE A 90 21.24 8.10 2.29
N ASN A 91 21.21 8.84 1.20
CA ASN A 91 22.44 9.09 0.45
C ASN A 91 23.21 10.28 1.06
N ALA A 92 24.52 10.12 1.23
CA ALA A 92 25.37 11.22 1.64
C ALA A 92 26.01 11.89 0.42
N GLY A 93 25.32 12.86 -0.16
CA GLY A 93 25.84 13.70 -1.26
C GLY A 93 25.20 13.46 -2.63
N GLY A 94 25.39 14.45 -3.51
CA GLY A 94 24.79 14.53 -4.85
C GLY A 94 23.72 15.61 -4.98
N GLU A 95 23.26 15.89 -6.20
CA GLU A 95 22.17 16.85 -6.47
C GLU A 95 20.81 16.38 -5.95
N ALA A 96 20.65 15.06 -5.79
CA ALA A 96 19.43 14.46 -5.28
C ALA A 96 19.61 13.99 -3.83
N LYS A 97 18.58 14.18 -3.00
CA LYS A 97 18.50 13.67 -1.63
C LYS A 97 17.50 12.53 -1.59
N TYR A 98 17.86 11.44 -0.93
CA TYR A 98 17.06 10.24 -0.78
C TYR A 98 17.00 9.84 0.69
N ARG A 99 15.82 9.46 1.15
CA ARG A 99 15.60 8.77 2.42
C ARG A 99 14.74 7.54 2.15
N LEU A 100 15.20 6.41 2.65
CA LEU A 100 14.50 5.14 2.56
C LEU A 100 14.38 4.58 3.97
N LYS A 101 13.16 4.36 4.43
CA LYS A 101 12.86 3.61 5.65
C LYS A 101 12.26 2.29 5.24
N ILE A 102 12.80 1.20 5.76
CA ILE A 102 12.21 -0.14 5.65
C ILE A 102 12.01 -0.65 7.07
N GLU A 103 10.82 -1.15 7.35
CA GLU A 103 10.50 -1.81 8.62
C GLU A 103 10.12 -3.26 8.31
N ALA A 104 10.72 -4.18 9.05
CA ALA A 104 10.34 -5.57 9.04
C ALA A 104 9.92 -5.99 10.45
N VAL A 105 8.81 -6.70 10.54
CA VAL A 105 8.33 -7.33 11.77
C VAL A 105 8.26 -8.82 11.53
N ASP A 106 8.85 -9.60 12.43
CA ASP A 106 8.90 -11.06 12.32
C ASP A 106 9.43 -11.53 10.95
N GLN A 107 10.53 -10.89 10.52
CA GLN A 107 11.20 -11.14 9.23
C GLN A 107 10.35 -10.86 7.97
N LYS A 108 9.19 -10.21 8.11
CA LYS A 108 8.34 -9.79 7.00
C LYS A 108 8.35 -8.27 6.88
N ILE A 109 8.53 -7.75 5.68
CA ILE A 109 8.52 -6.31 5.43
C ILE A 109 7.09 -5.77 5.64
N SER A 110 6.94 -4.81 6.53
CA SER A 110 5.65 -4.20 6.88
C SER A 110 5.50 -2.79 6.30
N ILE A 111 6.62 -2.06 6.16
CA ILE A 111 6.65 -0.68 5.69
C ILE A 111 7.84 -0.46 4.76
N ILE A 112 7.57 0.19 3.64
CA ILE A 112 8.58 0.83 2.80
C ILE A 112 8.16 2.30 2.64
N ALA A 113 8.95 3.22 3.18
CA ALA A 113 8.76 4.65 2.98
C ALA A 113 9.96 5.23 2.25
N PHE A 114 9.70 5.92 1.15
CA PHE A 114 10.71 6.48 0.27
C PHE A 114 10.44 7.96 0.03
N ASN A 115 11.43 8.77 0.34
CA ASN A 115 11.43 10.21 0.18
C ASN A 115 12.59 10.58 -0.74
N ALA A 116 12.31 11.34 -1.79
CA ALA A 116 13.34 11.79 -2.72
C ALA A 116 13.12 13.22 -3.15
N SER A 117 14.21 13.95 -3.39
CA SER A 117 14.15 15.27 -4.02
C SER A 117 15.35 15.46 -4.94
N GLY A 118 15.15 15.96 -6.16
CA GLY A 118 16.22 16.25 -7.12
C GLY A 118 15.82 16.08 -8.57
N LYS A 119 16.79 16.12 -9.49
CA LYS A 119 16.59 15.85 -10.92
C LYS A 119 16.90 14.37 -11.20
N SER A 120 15.89 13.53 -11.39
CA SER A 120 16.09 12.11 -11.72
C SER A 120 14.96 11.55 -12.58
N ASP A 121 15.30 10.66 -13.52
CA ASP A 121 14.33 9.97 -14.38
C ASP A 121 13.65 8.77 -13.69
N ARG A 122 14.15 8.36 -12.50
CA ARG A 122 13.56 7.25 -11.72
C ARG A 122 12.14 7.54 -11.25
N PHE A 123 11.76 8.81 -11.28
CA PHE A 123 10.48 9.31 -10.82
C PHE A 123 9.36 9.02 -11.82
N THR A 124 9.67 9.02 -13.11
CA THR A 124 8.74 8.65 -14.18
C THR A 124 8.22 7.23 -13.99
N ARG A 125 9.07 6.28 -13.59
CA ARG A 125 8.66 4.88 -13.36
C ARG A 125 7.67 4.73 -12.20
N ILE A 126 7.86 5.48 -11.12
CA ILE A 126 6.92 5.46 -10.00
C ILE A 126 5.58 6.01 -10.48
N GLN A 127 5.58 7.13 -11.20
CA GLN A 127 4.37 7.73 -11.77
C GLN A 127 3.66 6.76 -12.73
N GLU A 128 4.36 6.13 -13.67
CA GLU A 128 3.81 5.15 -14.62
C GLU A 128 3.17 3.95 -13.90
N GLY A 129 3.81 3.47 -12.82
CA GLY A 129 3.26 2.41 -11.98
C GLY A 129 1.94 2.82 -11.32
N LEU A 130 1.87 4.04 -10.79
CA LEU A 130 0.64 4.59 -10.20
C LEU A 130 -0.46 4.81 -11.25
N GLU A 131 -0.10 5.28 -12.44
CA GLU A 131 -1.03 5.44 -13.57
C GLU A 131 -1.61 4.10 -14.04
N THR A 132 -0.78 3.06 -14.08
CA THR A 132 -1.20 1.70 -14.43
C THR A 132 -2.19 1.14 -13.41
N ILE A 133 -1.89 1.33 -12.13
CA ILE A 133 -2.81 0.95 -11.03
C ILE A 133 -4.12 1.72 -11.15
N ASN A 134 -4.04 3.04 -11.37
CA ASN A 134 -5.20 3.89 -11.54
C ASN A 134 -6.10 3.43 -12.69
N LYS A 135 -5.51 3.17 -13.86
CA LYS A 135 -6.25 2.66 -15.02
C LYS A 135 -6.95 1.34 -14.70
N THR A 136 -6.25 0.41 -14.07
CA THR A 136 -6.81 -0.91 -13.71
C THR A 136 -8.00 -0.77 -12.75
N LEU A 137 -7.90 0.10 -11.76
CA LEU A 137 -8.98 0.36 -10.80
C LEU A 137 -10.20 0.99 -11.48
N LEU A 138 -9.99 1.94 -12.39
CA LEU A 138 -11.06 2.53 -13.19
C LEU A 138 -11.74 1.49 -14.10
N ASP A 139 -10.97 0.59 -14.71
CA ASP A 139 -11.48 -0.51 -15.53
C ASP A 139 -12.33 -1.50 -14.71
N MET A 140 -12.02 -1.66 -13.41
CA MET A 140 -12.83 -2.43 -12.45
C MET A 140 -14.08 -1.69 -11.96
N GLY A 141 -14.33 -0.46 -12.44
CA GLY A 141 -15.48 0.36 -12.05
C GLY A 141 -15.32 1.12 -10.73
N MET A 142 -14.11 1.16 -10.17
CA MET A 142 -13.83 1.97 -8.98
C MET A 142 -13.88 3.45 -9.35
N LYS A 143 -14.58 4.27 -8.56
CA LYS A 143 -14.66 5.71 -8.79
C LYS A 143 -13.59 6.44 -8.00
N HIS A 144 -13.12 7.57 -8.54
CA HIS A 144 -12.33 8.52 -7.75
C HIS A 144 -13.16 9.04 -6.58
N ASN A 145 -12.63 8.90 -5.37
CA ASN A 145 -13.22 9.51 -4.17
C ASN A 145 -12.30 10.65 -3.71
N GLN A 146 -12.82 11.87 -3.76
CA GLN A 146 -12.11 13.05 -3.25
C GLN A 146 -12.30 13.25 -1.73
N ASP A 147 -13.16 12.45 -1.11
CA ASP A 147 -13.42 12.54 0.33
C ASP A 147 -12.35 11.77 1.12
N ILE A 148 -11.52 12.51 1.87
CA ILE A 148 -10.41 11.99 2.69
C ILE A 148 -10.93 11.19 3.90
N ASN A 149 -12.23 11.34 4.24
CA ASN A 149 -12.83 10.71 5.42
C ASN A 149 -13.55 9.38 5.13
N ALA A 150 -13.63 8.95 3.87
CA ALA A 150 -14.26 7.68 3.53
C ALA A 150 -13.35 6.51 3.95
N ASN A 151 -13.96 5.41 4.40
CA ASN A 151 -13.23 4.23 4.89
C ASN A 151 -12.41 3.52 3.80
N ASP A 152 -12.69 3.79 2.53
CA ASP A 152 -11.97 3.28 1.37
C ASP A 152 -11.61 4.46 0.46
N VAL A 153 -10.34 4.89 0.41
CA VAL A 153 -9.97 6.06 -0.40
C VAL A 153 -9.08 5.67 -1.55
N PHE A 154 -9.62 5.91 -2.74
CA PHE A 154 -8.91 5.96 -4.01
C PHE A 154 -8.93 7.39 -4.58
N LEU A 155 -7.84 8.12 -4.39
CA LEU A 155 -7.62 9.46 -4.93
C LEU A 155 -6.42 9.38 -5.87
N TYR A 156 -6.63 9.58 -7.18
CA TYR A 156 -5.57 9.90 -8.12
C TYR A 156 -5.85 11.28 -8.69
N ARG A 157 -4.94 12.22 -8.45
CA ARG A 157 -4.96 13.56 -9.04
C ARG A 157 -3.66 13.76 -9.77
N ASN A 158 -3.73 14.30 -10.97
CA ASN A 158 -2.57 14.67 -11.76
C ASN A 158 -2.84 16.04 -12.37
N ASP A 159 -2.34 17.08 -11.69
CA ASP A 159 -2.50 18.46 -12.14
C ASP A 159 -1.20 18.92 -12.81
N SER A 160 -1.24 19.09 -14.14
CA SER A 160 -0.19 19.78 -14.88
C SER A 160 -0.69 21.16 -15.30
N ILE A 161 -0.27 22.18 -14.54
CA ILE A 161 -0.69 23.57 -14.80
C ILE A 161 0.26 24.23 -15.82
N THR A 162 1.54 23.85 -15.80
CA THR A 162 2.58 24.32 -16.73
C THR A 162 3.61 23.20 -16.96
N PRO A 163 4.43 23.24 -18.03
CA PRO A 163 5.45 22.21 -18.29
C PRO A 163 6.45 21.97 -17.14
N ASN A 164 6.59 22.94 -16.24
CA ASN A 164 7.49 22.92 -15.09
C ASN A 164 6.79 22.64 -13.75
N TYR A 165 5.48 22.40 -13.77
CA TYR A 165 4.68 22.11 -12.59
C TYR A 165 3.83 20.85 -12.79
N LEU A 166 4.07 19.86 -11.94
CA LEU A 166 3.29 18.62 -11.86
C LEU A 166 2.96 18.40 -10.39
N ASP A 167 1.72 18.04 -10.07
CA ASP A 167 1.28 17.59 -8.75
C ASP A 167 0.48 16.29 -8.91
N VAL A 168 1.13 15.16 -8.63
CA VAL A 168 0.49 13.84 -8.61
C VAL A 168 0.25 13.43 -7.16
N LYS A 169 -1.01 13.16 -6.83
CA LYS A 169 -1.39 12.59 -5.53
C LYS A 169 -2.10 11.28 -5.76
N PHE A 170 -1.60 10.23 -5.13
CA PHE A 170 -2.17 8.90 -5.14
C PHE A 170 -2.41 8.45 -3.70
N ARG A 171 -3.59 7.91 -3.43
CA ARG A 171 -3.87 7.16 -2.20
C ARG A 171 -4.74 5.98 -2.56
N LEU A 172 -4.35 4.81 -2.08
CA LEU A 172 -5.09 3.57 -2.17
C LEU A 172 -5.03 2.90 -0.81
N SER A 173 -6.20 2.64 -0.23
CA SER A 173 -6.32 1.99 1.06
C SER A 173 -7.39 0.92 1.05
N THR A 174 -7.18 -0.16 1.79
CA THR A 174 -8.20 -1.18 2.06
C THR A 174 -8.06 -1.65 3.50
N GLU A 175 -9.17 -2.06 4.11
CA GLU A 175 -9.14 -2.69 5.41
C GLU A 175 -8.32 -3.98 5.37
N ASN A 176 -7.43 -4.13 6.34
CA ASN A 176 -6.79 -5.40 6.56
C ASN A 176 -7.77 -6.29 7.34
N SER A 177 -8.07 -7.48 6.80
CA SER A 177 -8.88 -8.50 7.48
C SER A 177 -8.19 -9.01 8.75
N CYS A 178 -6.92 -8.66 8.95
CA CYS A 178 -6.15 -8.94 10.14
C CYS A 178 -6.32 -7.86 11.22
N LYS A 179 -7.35 -7.99 12.06
CA LYS A 179 -7.55 -7.11 13.22
C LYS A 179 -6.90 -7.70 14.47
N ARG A 180 -5.70 -7.23 14.81
CA ARG A 180 -5.14 -7.35 16.18
C ARG A 180 -4.41 -6.07 16.61
N PHE A 181 -5.05 -4.94 16.36
CA PHE A 181 -4.78 -3.70 17.10
C PHE A 181 -6.13 -3.09 17.48
N ASP A 182 -6.67 -3.51 18.62
CA ASP A 182 -7.78 -2.82 19.23
C ASP A 182 -7.20 -1.70 20.10
N LYS A 183 -6.93 -0.56 19.48
CA LYS A 183 -6.92 0.71 20.21
C LYS A 183 -8.13 1.48 19.71
N SER A 184 -9.29 1.15 20.27
CA SER A 184 -10.54 1.91 20.43
C SER A 184 -11.09 2.80 19.30
N ASP A 185 -10.35 3.11 18.22
CA ASP A 185 -10.70 3.96 17.08
C ASP A 185 -9.89 3.63 15.79
N GLY A 186 -8.96 2.67 15.78
CA GLY A 186 -7.99 2.48 14.68
C GLY A 186 -8.19 1.22 13.84
N LYS A 187 -8.79 1.33 12.65
CA LYS A 187 -8.72 0.26 11.64
C LYS A 187 -7.26 0.05 11.19
N THR A 188 -6.76 -1.18 11.19
CA THR A 188 -5.49 -1.55 10.53
C THR A 188 -5.69 -1.54 9.02
N VAL A 189 -5.05 -0.60 8.33
CA VAL A 189 -5.27 -0.33 6.91
C VAL A 189 -4.00 -0.64 6.13
N SER A 190 -4.11 -1.46 5.08
CA SER A 190 -3.07 -1.54 4.06
C SER A 190 -3.16 -0.28 3.21
N ASN A 191 -2.04 0.39 2.96
CA ASN A 191 -1.99 1.68 2.28
C ASN A 191 -0.82 1.78 1.30
N LEU A 192 -1.12 2.30 0.12
CA LEU A 192 -0.15 2.84 -0.83
C LEU A 192 -0.49 4.32 -1.04
N SER A 193 0.43 5.21 -0.70
CA SER A 193 0.26 6.64 -0.93
C SER A 193 1.49 7.26 -1.55
N ALA A 194 1.28 8.14 -2.52
CA ALA A 194 2.34 8.90 -3.16
C ALA A 194 1.95 10.38 -3.33
N ASP A 195 2.87 11.29 -3.03
CA ASP A 195 2.84 12.70 -3.41
C ASP A 195 4.08 12.95 -4.26
N ILE A 196 3.89 13.27 -5.54
CA ILE A 196 4.96 13.54 -6.50
C ILE A 196 4.74 14.94 -7.05
N ARG A 197 5.65 15.84 -6.72
CA ARG A 197 5.65 17.22 -7.21
C ARG A 197 6.84 17.47 -8.09
N LYS A 198 6.64 18.09 -9.25
CA LYS A 198 7.72 18.66 -10.07
C LYS A 198 7.65 20.17 -9.95
N ILE A 199 8.75 20.79 -9.54
CA ILE A 199 8.89 22.23 -9.39
C ILE A 199 10.19 22.64 -10.06
N ASN A 200 10.11 23.44 -11.12
CA ASN A 200 11.28 23.97 -11.85
C ASN A 200 12.26 22.86 -12.30
N GLY A 201 11.72 21.74 -12.79
CA GLY A 201 12.51 20.61 -13.30
C GLY A 201 13.05 19.66 -12.22
N SER A 202 12.92 20.00 -10.94
CA SER A 202 13.25 19.12 -9.81
C SER A 202 11.99 18.42 -9.30
N TYR A 203 12.11 17.16 -8.91
CA TYR A 203 11.03 16.42 -8.30
C TYR A 203 11.16 16.40 -6.77
N ILE A 204 10.04 16.28 -6.08
CA ILE A 204 9.88 15.99 -4.67
C ILE A 204 8.90 14.83 -4.59
N ILE A 205 9.29 13.75 -3.91
CA ILE A 205 8.49 12.53 -3.80
C ILE A 205 8.42 12.12 -2.35
N ASP A 206 7.21 11.81 -1.93
CA ASP A 206 6.93 11.07 -0.71
C ASP A 206 6.07 9.86 -1.08
N LEU A 207 6.62 8.66 -0.90
CA LEU A 207 5.98 7.38 -1.17
C LEU A 207 5.95 6.58 0.13
N ASN A 208 4.79 6.02 0.46
CA ASN A 208 4.63 5.13 1.59
C ASN A 208 3.80 3.91 1.17
N ILE A 209 4.34 2.72 1.47
CA ILE A 209 3.74 1.43 1.20
C ILE A 209 3.70 0.69 2.53
N SER A 210 2.52 0.28 2.96
CA SER A 210 2.35 -0.52 4.16
C SER A 210 1.24 -1.52 3.98
N ASN A 211 1.43 -2.73 4.51
CA ASN A 211 0.38 -3.73 4.59
C ASN A 211 -0.48 -3.57 5.86
N GLY A 212 -0.21 -2.55 6.68
CA GLY A 212 -0.92 -2.34 7.95
C GLY A 212 -0.63 -3.42 8.99
N LEU A 213 0.35 -4.29 8.73
CA LEU A 213 0.80 -5.28 9.70
C LEU A 213 1.67 -4.59 10.74
N ALA A 214 1.21 -4.65 11.99
CA ALA A 214 2.13 -4.71 13.11
C ALA A 214 2.48 -6.17 13.44
N HIS A 215 1.56 -7.14 13.43
CA HIS A 215 2.00 -8.55 13.34
C HIS A 215 0.90 -9.47 12.80
N THR A 216 1.35 -10.37 11.93
CA THR A 216 0.79 -11.64 11.50
C THR A 216 -0.68 -11.95 11.79
N CYS A 217 -1.44 -12.03 10.70
CA CYS A 217 -2.46 -13.07 10.59
C CYS A 217 -1.75 -14.40 10.70
N GLY A 218 -1.77 -14.98 11.90
CA GLY A 218 -1.37 -16.36 12.07
C GLY A 218 -2.15 -17.21 11.07
N GLU A 219 -1.48 -18.19 10.49
CA GLU A 219 -2.01 -19.21 9.57
C GLU A 219 -3.20 -20.03 10.13
N ARG A 220 -3.76 -19.63 11.29
CA ARG A 220 -4.96 -20.23 11.88
C ARG A 220 -6.28 -19.74 11.27
N TYR A 221 -6.31 -18.61 10.56
CA TYR A 221 -7.55 -18.15 9.89
C TYR A 221 -7.87 -18.87 8.57
N TYR A 222 -6.97 -19.73 8.06
CA TYR A 222 -7.25 -20.60 6.91
C TYR A 222 -7.68 -22.02 7.29
N ASN A 223 -7.71 -22.37 8.58
CA ASN A 223 -8.18 -23.67 9.06
C ASN A 223 -9.60 -23.68 9.62
N SER A 224 -10.36 -22.58 9.50
CA SER A 224 -11.82 -22.67 9.58
C SER A 224 -12.38 -23.11 8.23
N LYS A 225 -12.34 -24.42 7.99
CA LYS A 225 -13.31 -25.12 7.13
C LYS A 225 -14.08 -26.10 8.02
N PRO A 226 -15.37 -26.38 7.77
CA PRO A 226 -16.39 -25.65 6.99
C PRO A 226 -17.33 -24.82 7.86
#